data_AF-A0A520RD31-F1
#
_entry.id   AF-A0A520RD31-F1
#
_cell.length_a   1.000
_cell.length_b   1.000
_cell.length_c   1.000
_cell.angle_alpha   90.00
_cell.angle_beta   90.00
_cell.angle_gamma   90.00
#
_symmetry.space_group_name_H-M   'P 1'
#
loop_
_entity.id
_entity.type
_entity.pdbx_description
1 polymer ?
#
loop_
_entity_poly.entity_id
_entity_poly.type
_entity_poly.pdbx_seq_one_letter_code
_entity_poly.pdbx_strand_id
1 'polypeptide(L)'
;MNIAPIILFAADAAEKAGDSAGTPLLQDTSTWVSLGFLVVVGLFAYLGVHKQIAQTLDKRAQGISDELDEARRLREEAQELLAQYQRRQREAEEEAQAIVEQGKRDAMRLASDMRDKLNDQIARRAKAAEDKIARAEAQAVAEIRNETVDTAIEATRSIIRDRMDQSAHSALAEKAVDELRSRL
;
A
#
# COMPACT_ATOMS: atom_id res chain seq x y z
N MET A 1 -12.59 -60.63 -9.79
CA MET A 1 -12.22 -61.88 -9.09
C MET A 1 -13.21 -62.96 -9.55
N ASN A 2 -12.68 -64.10 -9.99
CA ASN A 2 -13.30 -65.02 -10.94
C ASN A 2 -14.35 -65.94 -10.27
N ILE A 3 -15.64 -65.69 -10.53
CA ILE A 3 -16.79 -66.50 -10.04
C ILE A 3 -17.14 -67.69 -10.95
N ALA A 4 -16.42 -67.87 -12.06
CA ALA A 4 -16.59 -68.98 -13.00
C ALA A 4 -16.55 -70.41 -12.38
N PRO A 5 -15.71 -70.74 -11.37
CA PRO A 5 -15.67 -72.11 -10.86
C PRO A 5 -16.89 -72.46 -9.99
N ILE A 6 -17.56 -71.48 -9.38
CA ILE A 6 -18.75 -71.72 -8.53
C ILE A 6 -19.98 -72.06 -9.39
N ILE A 7 -20.13 -71.38 -10.53
CA ILE A 7 -21.22 -71.65 -11.48
C ILE A 7 -20.99 -72.99 -12.20
N LEU A 8 -19.74 -73.33 -12.53
CA LEU A 8 -19.39 -74.61 -13.16
C LEU A 8 -19.63 -75.81 -12.22
N PHE A 9 -19.33 -75.65 -10.92
CA PHE A 9 -19.63 -76.68 -9.91
C PHE A 9 -21.14 -76.83 -9.65
N ALA A 10 -21.90 -75.73 -9.71
CA ALA A 10 -23.35 -75.77 -9.58
C ALA A 10 -24.05 -76.45 -10.78
N ALA A 11 -23.51 -76.29 -11.99
CA ALA A 11 -24.02 -76.95 -13.19
C ALA A 11 -23.81 -78.47 -13.19
N ASP A 12 -22.61 -78.94 -12.78
CA ASP A 12 -22.29 -80.37 -12.67
C ASP A 12 -23.11 -81.07 -11.56
N ALA A 13 -23.40 -80.35 -10.46
CA ALA A 13 -24.27 -80.85 -9.40
C ALA A 13 -25.74 -80.97 -9.83
N ALA A 14 -26.21 -80.11 -10.74
CA ALA A 14 -27.58 -80.15 -11.26
C ALA A 14 -27.79 -81.26 -12.31
N GLU A 15 -26.78 -81.59 -13.11
CA GLU A 15 -26.86 -82.65 -14.14
C GLU A 15 -27.05 -84.04 -13.53
N LYS A 16 -26.44 -84.33 -12.37
CA LYS A 16 -26.67 -85.57 -11.61
C LYS A 16 -28.01 -85.65 -10.87
N ALA A 17 -28.81 -84.59 -10.87
CA ALA A 17 -30.13 -84.58 -10.23
C ALA A 17 -31.27 -85.02 -11.17
N GLY A 18 -31.01 -85.19 -12.47
CA GLY A 18 -32.02 -85.52 -13.49
C GLY A 18 -32.27 -87.01 -13.74
N ASP A 19 -31.43 -87.92 -13.23
CA ASP A 19 -31.42 -89.34 -13.65
C ASP A 19 -31.89 -90.35 -12.57
N SER A 20 -32.66 -89.89 -11.57
CA SER A 20 -33.22 -90.76 -10.52
C SER A 20 -34.75 -90.82 -10.56
N ALA A 21 -35.30 -91.20 -11.71
CA ALA A 21 -36.70 -91.57 -11.83
C ALA A 21 -36.96 -92.96 -11.21
N GLY A 22 -37.06 -93.06 -9.87
CA GLY A 22 -37.60 -94.27 -9.24
C GLY A 22 -37.21 -94.62 -7.80
N THR A 23 -36.51 -93.77 -7.04
CA THR A 23 -36.17 -94.06 -5.63
C THR A 23 -36.95 -93.15 -4.67
N PRO A 24 -37.36 -93.65 -3.49
CA PRO A 24 -38.07 -92.84 -2.51
C PRO A 24 -37.20 -91.63 -2.13
N LEU A 25 -37.77 -90.43 -2.13
CA LEU A 25 -37.10 -89.13 -1.90
C LEU A 25 -36.16 -89.08 -0.67
N LEU A 26 -36.34 -90.02 0.27
CA LEU A 26 -35.55 -90.15 1.50
C LEU A 26 -34.25 -90.96 1.35
N GLN A 27 -34.02 -91.64 0.21
CA GLN A 27 -32.82 -92.45 -0.06
C GLN A 27 -31.89 -91.85 -1.12
N ASP A 28 -32.25 -90.72 -1.71
CA ASP A 28 -31.43 -90.07 -2.72
C ASP A 28 -30.34 -89.20 -2.06
N THR A 29 -29.06 -89.46 -2.34
CA THR A 29 -27.94 -88.68 -1.77
C THR A 29 -28.06 -87.19 -2.12
N SER A 30 -28.67 -86.87 -3.26
CA SER A 30 -28.94 -85.50 -3.71
C SER A 30 -29.88 -84.73 -2.77
N THR A 31 -30.89 -85.39 -2.18
CA THR A 31 -31.82 -84.72 -1.24
C THR A 31 -31.16 -84.39 0.09
N TRP A 32 -30.25 -85.23 0.57
CA TRP A 32 -29.46 -84.91 1.76
C TRP A 32 -28.42 -83.81 1.51
N VAL A 33 -27.75 -83.81 0.35
CA VAL A 33 -26.79 -82.76 -0.03
C VAL A 33 -27.48 -81.40 -0.19
N SER A 34 -28.64 -81.36 -0.87
CA SER A 34 -29.42 -80.14 -1.03
C SER A 34 -29.98 -79.64 0.31
N LEU A 35 -30.42 -80.52 1.21
CA LEU A 35 -30.85 -80.15 2.56
C LEU A 35 -29.67 -79.59 3.39
N GLY A 36 -28.49 -80.20 3.31
CA GLY A 36 -27.27 -79.67 3.93
C GLY A 36 -26.88 -78.29 3.38
N PHE A 37 -26.95 -78.10 2.06
CA PHE A 37 -26.72 -76.80 1.40
C PHE A 37 -27.73 -75.74 1.87
N LEU A 38 -29.02 -76.11 1.96
CA LEU A 38 -30.07 -75.23 2.49
C LEU A 38 -29.84 -74.82 3.93
N VAL A 39 -29.37 -75.75 4.78
CA VAL A 39 -29.00 -75.45 6.18
C VAL A 39 -27.80 -74.50 6.22
N VAL A 40 -26.77 -74.69 5.40
CA VAL A 40 -25.60 -73.79 5.34
C VAL A 40 -25.97 -72.41 4.79
N VAL A 41 -26.76 -72.34 3.73
CA VAL A 41 -27.26 -71.07 3.18
C VAL A 41 -28.18 -70.36 4.17
N GLY A 42 -29.06 -71.10 4.84
CA GLY A 42 -29.90 -70.60 5.93
C GLY A 42 -29.08 -70.08 7.11
N LEU A 43 -27.98 -70.78 7.45
CA LEU A 43 -27.04 -70.35 8.48
C LEU A 43 -26.30 -69.07 8.05
N PHE A 44 -25.84 -68.95 6.81
CA PHE A 44 -25.24 -67.70 6.30
C PHE A 44 -26.23 -66.54 6.20
N ALA A 45 -27.50 -66.83 5.89
CA ALA A 45 -28.58 -65.86 5.94
C ALA A 45 -28.85 -65.41 7.39
N TYR A 46 -28.89 -66.35 8.34
CA TYR A 46 -29.10 -66.07 9.76
C TYR A 46 -27.92 -65.30 10.40
N LEU A 47 -26.67 -65.68 10.07
CA LEU A 47 -25.46 -64.96 10.49
C LEU A 47 -25.28 -63.61 9.78
N GLY A 48 -26.11 -63.27 8.78
CA GLY A 48 -26.14 -61.94 8.18
C GLY A 48 -24.92 -61.60 7.33
N VAL A 49 -24.19 -62.59 6.80
CA VAL A 49 -22.97 -62.37 5.99
C VAL A 49 -23.25 -61.49 4.76
N HIS A 50 -24.41 -61.70 4.12
CA HIS A 50 -24.88 -60.87 3.00
C HIS A 50 -25.03 -59.39 3.38
N LYS A 51 -25.55 -59.11 4.58
CA LYS A 51 -25.72 -57.75 5.11
C LYS A 51 -24.38 -57.10 5.42
N GLN A 52 -23.42 -57.86 5.97
CA GLN A 52 -22.08 -57.34 6.28
C GLN A 52 -21.31 -56.96 5.00
N ILE A 53 -21.39 -57.78 3.94
CA ILE A 53 -20.79 -57.46 2.64
C ILE A 53 -21.44 -56.19 2.05
N ALA A 54 -22.78 -56.12 2.00
CA ALA A 54 -23.48 -54.92 1.53
C ALA A 54 -23.09 -53.66 2.32
N GLN A 55 -23.06 -53.74 3.65
CA GLN A 55 -22.65 -52.61 4.50
C GLN A 55 -21.21 -52.15 4.25
N THR A 56 -20.27 -53.06 3.96
CA THR A 56 -18.88 -52.66 3.67
C THR A 56 -18.74 -52.00 2.29
N LEU A 57 -19.52 -52.44 1.31
CA LEU A 57 -19.60 -51.78 0.00
C LEU A 57 -20.25 -50.40 0.12
N ASP A 58 -21.36 -50.29 0.86
CA ASP A 58 -22.04 -49.02 1.10
C ASP A 58 -21.14 -48.03 1.84
N LYS A 59 -20.41 -48.48 2.87
CA LYS A 59 -19.43 -47.64 3.58
C LYS A 59 -18.32 -47.14 2.65
N ARG A 60 -17.84 -47.98 1.73
CA ARG A 60 -16.84 -47.56 0.74
C ARG A 60 -17.43 -46.56 -0.26
N ALA A 61 -18.65 -46.81 -0.74
CA ALA A 61 -19.34 -45.90 -1.65
C ALA A 61 -19.60 -44.53 -1.00
N GLN A 62 -20.02 -44.51 0.26
CA GLN A 62 -20.18 -43.29 1.05
C GLN A 62 -18.84 -42.57 1.24
N GLY A 63 -17.78 -43.27 1.66
CA GLY A 63 -16.46 -42.65 1.80
C GLY A 63 -15.94 -42.03 0.50
N ILE A 64 -16.12 -42.70 -0.64
CA ILE A 64 -15.73 -42.16 -1.95
C ILE A 64 -16.60 -40.94 -2.31
N SER A 65 -17.91 -40.97 -2.01
CA SER A 65 -18.79 -39.82 -2.24
C SER A 65 -18.36 -38.62 -1.41
N ASP A 66 -18.07 -38.84 -0.12
CA ASP A 66 -17.66 -37.80 0.81
C ASP A 66 -16.31 -37.18 0.39
N GLU A 67 -15.34 -38.00 -0.01
CA GLU A 67 -14.04 -37.54 -0.54
C GLU A 67 -14.20 -36.74 -1.84
N LEU A 68 -15.10 -37.16 -2.74
CA LEU A 68 -15.38 -36.44 -3.98
C LEU A 68 -16.08 -35.10 -3.72
N ASP A 69 -17.01 -35.06 -2.77
CA ASP A 69 -17.71 -33.84 -2.37
C ASP A 69 -16.76 -32.86 -1.67
N GLU A 70 -15.87 -33.35 -0.80
CA GLU A 70 -14.82 -32.54 -0.19
C GLU A 70 -13.83 -32.00 -1.24
N ALA A 71 -13.41 -32.83 -2.21
CA ALA A 71 -12.55 -32.39 -3.30
C ALA A 71 -13.22 -31.33 -4.20
N ARG A 72 -14.52 -31.46 -4.46
CA ARG A 72 -15.31 -30.44 -5.19
C ARG A 72 -15.36 -29.14 -4.41
N ARG A 73 -15.68 -29.20 -3.12
CA ARG A 73 -15.72 -28.03 -2.25
C ARG A 73 -14.37 -27.32 -2.18
N LEU A 74 -13.28 -28.06 -1.98
CA LEU A 74 -11.91 -27.53 -1.99
C LEU A 74 -11.57 -26.84 -3.31
N ARG A 75 -12.01 -27.42 -4.43
CA ARG A 75 -11.81 -26.82 -5.75
C ARG A 75 -12.60 -25.52 -5.90
N GLU A 76 -13.84 -25.47 -5.45
CA GLU A 76 -14.66 -24.26 -5.46
C GLU A 76 -14.05 -23.16 -4.57
N GLU A 77 -13.63 -23.49 -3.36
CA GLU A 77 -12.94 -22.57 -2.44
C GLU A 77 -11.63 -22.04 -3.05
N ALA A 78 -10.84 -22.90 -3.71
CA ALA A 78 -9.61 -22.49 -4.39
C ALA A 78 -9.89 -21.57 -5.59
N GLN A 79 -10.95 -21.84 -6.36
CA GLN A 79 -11.37 -20.98 -7.47
C GLN A 79 -11.86 -19.62 -6.97
N GLU A 80 -12.64 -19.60 -5.89
CA GLU A 80 -13.10 -18.36 -5.26
C GLU A 80 -11.91 -17.54 -4.75
N LEU A 81 -10.98 -18.19 -4.05
CA LEU A 81 -9.78 -17.56 -3.52
C LEU A 81 -8.92 -16.98 -4.65
N LEU A 82 -8.72 -17.72 -5.75
CA LEU A 82 -8.00 -17.22 -6.92
C LEU A 82 -8.69 -15.98 -7.51
N ALA A 83 -10.01 -16.01 -7.65
CA ALA A 83 -10.77 -14.88 -8.15
C ALA A 83 -10.67 -13.67 -7.20
N GLN A 84 -10.68 -13.89 -5.88
CA GLN A 84 -10.46 -12.84 -4.88
C GLN A 84 -9.05 -12.24 -4.99
N TYR A 85 -8.00 -13.06 -5.11
CA TYR A 85 -6.63 -12.58 -5.29
C TYR A 85 -6.47 -11.78 -6.57
N GLN A 86 -7.02 -12.25 -7.69
CA GLN A 86 -6.97 -11.51 -8.96
C GLN A 86 -7.70 -10.17 -8.89
N ARG A 87 -8.84 -10.10 -8.18
CA ARG A 87 -9.52 -8.82 -7.92
C ARG A 87 -8.67 -7.89 -7.08
N ARG A 88 -8.15 -8.37 -5.94
CA ARG A 88 -7.27 -7.60 -5.05
C ARG A 88 -6.01 -7.12 -5.75
N GLN A 89 -5.43 -7.93 -6.64
CA GLN A 89 -4.28 -7.52 -7.43
C GLN A 89 -4.61 -6.35 -8.35
N ARG A 90 -5.73 -6.42 -9.09
CA ARG A 90 -6.17 -5.32 -9.96
C ARG A 90 -6.48 -4.06 -9.15
N GLU A 91 -7.20 -4.19 -8.05
CA GLU A 91 -7.51 -3.08 -7.14
C GLU A 91 -6.23 -2.43 -6.60
N ALA A 92 -5.24 -3.23 -6.18
CA ALA A 92 -3.95 -2.73 -5.71
C ALA A 92 -3.14 -2.04 -6.82
N GLU A 93 -3.18 -2.56 -8.06
CA GLU A 93 -2.54 -1.92 -9.21
C GLU A 93 -3.20 -0.58 -9.56
N GLU A 94 -4.54 -0.51 -9.54
CA GLU A 94 -5.30 0.71 -9.76
C GLU A 94 -5.04 1.75 -8.65
N GLU A 95 -5.03 1.32 -7.38
CA GLU A 95 -4.74 2.18 -6.24
C GLU A 95 -3.30 2.72 -6.31
N ALA A 96 -2.32 1.88 -6.65
CA ALA A 96 -0.94 2.30 -6.83
C ALA A 96 -0.81 3.34 -7.96
N GLN A 97 -1.49 3.14 -9.09
CA GLN A 97 -1.52 4.11 -10.18
C GLN A 97 -2.16 5.42 -9.74
N ALA A 98 -3.28 5.37 -9.01
CA ALA A 98 -3.96 6.54 -8.48
C ALA A 98 -3.06 7.33 -7.49
N ILE A 99 -2.33 6.64 -6.61
CA ILE A 99 -1.37 7.26 -5.69
C ILE A 99 -0.25 7.97 -6.46
N VAL A 100 0.31 7.33 -7.49
CA VAL A 100 1.37 7.94 -8.31
C VAL A 100 0.84 9.15 -9.06
N GLU A 101 -0.36 9.08 -9.63
CA GLU A 101 -0.96 10.19 -10.36
C GLU A 101 -1.28 11.37 -9.42
N GLN A 102 -1.84 11.10 -8.24
CA GLN A 102 -2.07 12.09 -7.21
C GLN A 102 -0.75 12.74 -6.76
N GLY A 103 0.28 11.93 -6.49
CA GLY A 103 1.60 12.44 -6.13
C GLY A 103 2.20 13.35 -7.19
N LYS A 104 2.04 13.03 -8.49
CA LYS A 104 2.46 13.91 -9.59
C LYS A 104 1.67 15.22 -9.62
N ARG A 105 0.35 15.17 -9.48
CA ARG A 105 -0.50 16.37 -9.43
C ARG A 105 -0.12 17.28 -8.26
N ASP A 106 0.11 16.69 -7.09
CA ASP A 106 0.49 17.41 -5.88
C ASP A 106 1.89 18.02 -6.00
N ALA A 107 2.85 17.29 -6.57
CA ALA A 107 4.18 17.80 -6.86
C ALA A 107 4.14 18.98 -7.85
N MET A 108 3.33 18.89 -8.91
CA MET A 108 3.17 19.99 -9.88
C MET A 108 2.56 21.24 -9.23
N ARG A 109 1.52 21.05 -8.40
CA ARG A 109 0.88 22.16 -7.66
C ARG A 109 1.87 22.81 -6.71
N LEU A 110 2.57 22.00 -5.90
CA LEU A 110 3.58 22.50 -4.97
C LEU A 110 4.72 23.22 -5.69
N ALA A 111 5.18 22.69 -6.83
CA ALA A 111 6.22 23.35 -7.63
C ALA A 111 5.76 24.70 -8.17
N SER A 112 4.50 24.83 -8.60
CA SER A 112 3.91 26.11 -9.02
C SER A 112 3.85 27.09 -7.85
N ASP A 113 3.26 26.67 -6.72
CA ASP A 113 3.13 27.52 -5.53
C ASP A 113 4.49 27.98 -4.99
N MET A 114 5.50 27.11 -5.03
CA MET A 114 6.86 27.45 -4.61
C MET A 114 7.54 28.41 -5.59
N ARG A 115 7.31 28.27 -6.90
CA ARG A 115 7.82 29.23 -7.89
C ARG A 115 7.23 30.61 -7.66
N ASP A 116 5.93 30.71 -7.44
CA ASP A 116 5.26 31.98 -7.16
C ASP A 116 5.79 32.61 -5.87
N LYS A 117 5.91 31.82 -4.79
CA LYS A 117 6.51 32.28 -3.53
C LYS A 117 7.97 32.71 -3.70
N LEU A 118 8.76 32.03 -4.52
CA LEU A 118 10.15 32.42 -4.80
C LEU A 118 10.22 33.75 -5.55
N ASN A 119 9.41 33.91 -6.59
CA ASN A 119 9.34 35.15 -7.37
C ASN A 119 8.97 36.34 -6.45
N ASP A 120 7.99 36.13 -5.58
CA ASP A 120 7.56 37.08 -4.56
C ASP A 120 8.70 37.45 -3.60
N GLN A 121 9.46 36.45 -3.12
CA GLN A 121 10.61 36.68 -2.24
C GLN A 121 11.74 37.42 -2.95
N ILE A 122 12.01 37.09 -4.21
CA ILE A 122 13.02 37.76 -5.04
C ILE A 122 12.62 39.22 -5.24
N ALA A 123 11.36 39.50 -5.61
CA ALA A 123 10.86 40.87 -5.78
C ALA A 123 10.97 41.69 -4.49
N ARG A 124 10.59 41.11 -3.34
CA ARG A 124 10.76 41.77 -2.03
C ARG A 124 12.23 42.04 -1.69
N ARG A 125 13.12 41.10 -1.99
CA ARG A 125 14.56 41.27 -1.76
C ARG A 125 15.18 42.31 -2.68
N ALA A 126 14.78 42.35 -3.95
CA ALA A 126 15.22 43.36 -4.89
C ALA A 126 14.82 44.76 -4.40
N LYS A 127 13.54 44.95 -4.04
CA LYS A 127 13.06 46.21 -3.47
C LYS A 127 13.81 46.61 -2.20
N ALA A 128 14.03 45.67 -1.29
CA ALA A 128 14.79 45.95 -0.06
C ALA A 128 16.25 46.35 -0.33
N ALA A 129 16.87 45.79 -1.37
CA ALA A 129 18.21 46.16 -1.82
C ALA A 129 18.22 47.55 -2.45
N GLU A 130 17.27 47.85 -3.34
CA GLU A 130 17.07 49.18 -3.93
C GLU A 130 16.88 50.25 -2.85
N ASP A 131 15.99 50.00 -1.89
CA ASP A 131 15.75 50.90 -0.75
C ASP A 131 17.01 51.09 0.10
N LYS A 132 17.85 50.05 0.24
CA LYS A 132 19.13 50.15 0.97
C LYS A 132 20.15 50.96 0.20
N ILE A 133 20.23 50.81 -1.12
CA ILE A 133 21.10 51.60 -1.99
C ILE A 133 20.68 53.08 -1.93
N ALA A 134 19.39 53.38 -2.10
CA ALA A 134 18.88 54.75 -2.02
C ALA A 134 19.18 55.42 -0.67
N ARG A 135 19.05 54.68 0.44
CA ARG A 135 19.44 55.18 1.77
C ARG A 135 20.94 55.43 1.88
N ALA A 136 21.76 54.52 1.36
CA ALA A 136 23.22 54.68 1.38
C ALA A 136 23.69 55.86 0.52
N GLU A 137 23.08 56.08 -0.64
CA GLU A 137 23.33 57.25 -1.50
C GLU A 137 22.97 58.55 -0.78
N ALA A 138 21.77 58.63 -0.19
CA ALA A 138 21.36 59.80 0.57
C ALA A 138 22.30 60.10 1.75
N GLN A 139 22.75 59.04 2.45
CA GLN A 139 23.72 59.16 3.54
C GLN A 139 25.09 59.63 3.04
N ALA A 140 25.60 59.07 1.94
CA ALA A 140 26.88 59.47 1.37
C ALA A 140 26.87 60.93 0.90
N VAL A 141 25.77 61.39 0.27
CA VAL A 141 25.61 62.80 -0.12
C VAL A 141 25.59 63.72 1.10
N ALA A 142 24.90 63.32 2.18
CA ALA A 142 24.90 64.09 3.42
C ALA A 142 26.29 64.14 4.07
N GLU A 143 27.03 63.04 4.05
CA GLU A 143 28.39 62.93 4.60
C GLU A 143 29.39 63.80 3.82
N ILE A 144 29.37 63.74 2.48
CA ILE A 144 30.19 64.63 1.62
C ILE A 144 29.87 66.10 1.89
N ARG A 145 28.59 66.44 2.04
CA ARG A 145 28.18 67.82 2.34
C ARG A 145 28.72 68.29 3.68
N ASN A 146 28.64 67.46 4.72
CA ASN A 146 29.16 67.79 6.05
C ASN A 146 30.69 67.96 6.01
N GLU A 147 31.40 67.03 5.39
CA GLU A 147 32.86 67.09 5.23
C GLU A 147 33.31 68.36 4.48
N THR A 148 32.55 68.74 3.44
CA THR A 148 32.82 69.98 2.67
C THR A 148 32.61 71.23 3.54
N VAL A 149 31.55 71.25 4.37
CA VAL A 149 31.29 72.35 5.30
C VAL A 149 32.40 72.44 6.34
N ASP A 150 32.83 71.32 6.91
CA ASP A 150 33.90 71.28 7.91
C ASP A 150 35.24 71.75 7.31
N THR A 151 35.58 71.28 6.10
CA THR A 151 36.76 71.74 5.36
C THR A 151 36.70 73.25 5.06
N ALA A 152 35.53 73.77 4.65
CA ALA A 152 35.35 75.19 4.39
C ALA A 152 35.50 76.04 5.66
N ILE A 153 34.95 75.57 6.80
CA ILE A 153 35.11 76.22 8.10
C ILE A 153 36.59 76.21 8.51
N GLU A 154 37.30 75.10 8.31
CA GLU A 154 38.72 74.99 8.65
C GLU A 154 39.59 75.92 7.79
N ALA A 155 39.37 75.94 6.47
CA ALA A 155 40.05 76.87 5.56
C ALA A 155 39.76 78.33 5.95
N THR A 156 38.50 78.65 6.27
CA THR A 156 38.11 79.99 6.73
C THR A 156 38.80 80.35 8.05
N ARG A 157 38.87 79.41 9.02
CA ARG A 157 39.62 79.60 10.27
C ARG A 157 41.10 79.85 10.01
N SER A 158 41.72 79.16 9.05
CA SER A 158 43.12 79.41 8.69
C SER A 158 43.30 80.82 8.12
N ILE A 159 42.47 81.22 7.15
CA ILE A 159 42.54 82.56 6.54
C ILE A 159 42.32 83.67 7.58
N ILE A 160 41.35 83.51 8.48
CA ILE A 160 41.12 84.47 9.58
C ILE A 160 42.36 84.58 10.47
N ARG A 161 43.01 83.44 10.79
CA ARG A 161 44.22 83.41 11.62
C ARG A 161 45.39 84.12 10.94
N ASP A 162 45.55 83.93 9.64
CA ASP A 162 46.63 84.54 8.84
C ASP A 162 46.40 86.05 8.59
N ARG A 163 45.14 86.48 8.51
CA ARG A 163 44.73 87.88 8.28
C ARG A 163 44.50 88.66 9.58
N MET A 164 44.50 88.01 10.74
CA MET A 164 44.35 88.66 12.04
C MET A 164 45.64 89.42 12.41
N ASP A 165 45.67 90.71 12.09
CA ASP A 165 46.66 91.64 12.63
C ASP A 165 46.08 92.43 13.82
N GLN A 166 46.94 93.22 14.49
CA GLN A 166 46.57 94.01 15.67
C GLN A 166 45.56 95.14 15.36
N SER A 167 45.46 95.57 14.09
CA SER A 167 44.48 96.57 13.63
C SER A 167 43.10 95.95 13.38
N ALA A 168 43.04 94.72 12.88
CA ALA A 168 41.81 93.96 12.70
C ALA A 168 41.15 93.62 14.04
N HIS A 169 41.95 93.33 15.08
CA HIS A 169 41.45 93.10 16.43
C HIS A 169 40.79 94.32 17.07
N SER A 170 41.40 95.50 16.94
CA SER A 170 40.84 96.74 17.49
C SER A 170 39.55 97.14 16.77
N ALA A 171 39.51 97.03 15.44
CA ALA A 171 38.29 97.31 14.66
C ALA A 171 37.12 96.35 14.96
N LEU A 172 37.40 95.07 15.25
CA LEU A 172 36.38 94.10 15.66
C LEU A 172 35.87 94.38 17.08
N ALA A 173 36.75 94.77 18.00
CA ALA A 173 36.36 95.16 19.36
C ALA A 173 35.47 96.40 19.36
N GLU A 174 35.81 97.40 18.55
CA GLU A 174 35.04 98.64 18.44
C GLU A 174 33.65 98.38 17.80
N LYS A 175 33.58 97.54 16.75
CA LYS A 175 32.30 97.07 16.19
C LYS A 175 31.46 96.27 17.18
N ALA A 176 32.06 95.40 17.98
CA ALA A 176 31.33 94.62 18.99
C ALA A 176 30.75 95.52 20.09
N VAL A 177 31.49 96.56 20.50
CA VAL A 177 31.03 97.58 21.44
C VAL A 177 29.88 98.40 20.84
N ASP A 178 29.98 98.81 19.58
CA ASP A 178 28.91 99.54 18.89
C ASP A 178 27.65 98.68 18.67
N GLU A 179 27.79 97.40 18.32
CA GLU A 179 26.64 96.51 18.17
C GLU A 179 25.93 96.29 19.52
N LEU A 180 26.68 96.12 20.62
CA LEU A 180 26.12 96.06 21.98
C LEU A 180 25.38 97.36 22.34
N ARG A 181 25.95 98.51 21.96
CA ARG A 181 25.37 99.84 22.20
C ARG A 181 24.11 100.09 21.36
N SER A 182 23.97 99.43 20.22
CA SER A 182 22.78 99.51 19.35
C SER A 182 21.63 98.58 19.78
N ARG A 183 21.94 97.52 20.55
CA ARG A 183 20.97 96.56 21.08
C ARG A 183 20.49 96.89 22.50
N LEU A 184 21.08 97.91 23.13
CA LEU A 184 20.65 98.53 24.39
C LEU A 184 19.93 99.85 24.09
#